data_AF-A0A523W3E3-F1
#
_entry.id   AF-A0A523W3E3-F1
#
_cell.length_a   1.000
_cell.length_b   1.000
_cell.length_c   1.000
_cell.angle_alpha   90.00
_cell.angle_beta   90.00
_cell.angle_gamma   90.00
#
_symmetry.space_group_name_H-M   'P 1'
#
loop_
_entity.id
_entity.type
_entity.pdbx_description
1 polymer ?
#
loop_
_entity_poly.entity_id
_entity_poly.type
_entity_poly.pdbx_seq_one_letter_code
_entity_poly.pdbx_strand_id
1 'polypeptide(L)'
;MIVGILIAIIYTMGSIVDLLFDTIWDNPDWDSFIHILDIDWLDWRLFVVAPLWLLVILIAIIAIWIGYSMLTTPAPVPLEELEEELAAEEE
;
A
#
# COMPACT_ATOMS: atom_id res chain seq x y z
N MET A 1 -0.04 -26.13 1.00
CA MET A 1 1.15 -26.34 1.86
C MET A 1 2.43 -26.00 1.11
N ILE A 2 2.78 -26.72 0.04
CA ILE A 2 4.04 -26.52 -0.70
C ILE A 2 4.20 -25.08 -1.23
N VAL A 3 3.15 -24.53 -1.86
CA VAL A 3 3.17 -23.14 -2.38
C VAL A 3 3.46 -22.12 -1.28
N GLY A 4 2.82 -22.26 -0.11
CA GLY A 4 3.05 -21.35 1.02
C GLY A 4 4.48 -21.42 1.56
N ILE A 5 5.06 -22.63 1.59
CA ILE A 5 6.47 -22.83 1.97
C ILE A 5 7.39 -22.14 0.95
N LEU A 6 7.14 -22.30 -0.35
CA LEU A 6 7.93 -21.65 -1.39
C LEU A 6 7.86 -20.12 -1.28
N ILE A 7 6.67 -19.56 -1.06
CA ILE A 7 6.50 -18.11 -0.86
C ILE A 7 7.28 -17.65 0.37
N ALA A 8 7.21 -18.37 1.49
CA ALA A 8 7.94 -18.01 2.70
C ALA A 8 9.47 -18.01 2.48
N ILE A 9 9.99 -18.99 1.74
CA ILE A 9 11.42 -19.07 1.39
C ILE A 9 11.80 -17.87 0.51
N ILE A 10 11.10 -17.64 -0.60
CA ILE A 10 11.39 -16.54 -1.53
C ILE A 10 11.32 -15.19 -0.82
N TYR A 11 10.30 -14.98 0.00
CA TYR A 11 10.14 -13.74 0.75
C TYR A 11 11.28 -13.53 1.76
N THR A 12 11.70 -14.59 2.46
CA THR A 12 12.82 -14.48 3.42
C THR A 12 14.14 -14.22 2.72
N MET A 13 14.35 -14.86 1.56
CA MET A 13 15.53 -14.64 0.72
C MET A 13 15.60 -13.19 0.26
N GLY A 14 14.55 -12.69 -0.41
CA GLY A 14 14.52 -11.33 -0.96
C GLY A 14 14.24 -10.24 0.05
N SER A 15 14.32 -10.50 1.36
CA SER A 15 14.15 -9.46 2.38
C SER A 15 15.31 -9.47 3.37
N ILE A 16 15.22 -10.30 4.41
CA ILE A 16 16.17 -10.30 5.52
C ILE A 16 17.54 -10.81 5.08
N VAL A 17 17.57 -11.86 4.25
CA VAL A 17 18.83 -12.46 3.80
C VAL A 17 19.58 -11.52 2.89
N ASP A 18 18.91 -10.98 1.88
CA ASP A 18 19.49 -9.99 0.97
C ASP A 18 19.97 -8.71 1.70
N LEU A 19 19.14 -8.14 2.58
CA LEU A 19 19.52 -6.98 3.40
C LEU A 19 20.79 -7.24 4.24
N LEU A 20 20.92 -8.45 4.80
CA LEU A 20 22.08 -8.83 5.60
C LEU A 20 23.34 -8.91 4.74
N PHE A 21 23.22 -9.46 3.53
CA PHE A 21 24.32 -9.57 2.57
C PHE A 21 24.73 -8.22 2.01
N ASP A 22 23.80 -7.29 1.78
CA ASP A 22 24.10 -5.93 1.32
C ASP A 22 24.70 -5.05 2.43
N THR A 23 24.27 -5.26 3.69
CA THR A 23 24.67 -4.40 4.82
C THR A 23 25.96 -4.84 5.51
N ILE A 24 26.11 -6.15 5.77
CA ILE A 24 27.19 -6.69 6.62
C ILE A 24 28.28 -7.36 5.79
N TRP A 25 27.87 -8.07 4.75
CA TRP A 25 28.79 -8.69 3.80
C TRP A 25 29.00 -7.72 2.63
N ASP A 26 30.11 -7.82 1.91
CA ASP A 26 30.43 -6.91 0.79
C ASP A 26 29.62 -7.26 -0.46
N ASN A 27 28.29 -7.32 -0.30
CA ASN A 27 27.29 -7.78 -1.27
C ASN A 27 27.77 -8.92 -2.18
N PRO A 28 27.99 -10.13 -1.63
CA PRO A 28 28.32 -11.29 -2.45
C PRO A 28 27.15 -11.56 -3.40
N ASP A 29 27.42 -11.46 -4.70
CA ASP A 29 26.49 -11.54 -5.84
C ASP A 29 25.86 -12.94 -6.02
N TRP A 30 25.18 -13.41 -4.97
CA TRP A 30 24.74 -14.79 -4.77
C TRP A 30 23.45 -15.10 -5.51
N ASP A 31 22.74 -14.07 -5.92
CA ASP A 31 21.46 -14.03 -6.61
C ASP A 31 21.60 -13.53 -8.07
N SER A 32 22.84 -13.40 -8.58
CA SER A 32 23.17 -12.99 -9.96
C SER A 32 22.42 -13.76 -11.07
N PHE A 33 21.95 -14.98 -10.78
CA PHE A 33 21.12 -15.77 -11.70
C PHE A 33 19.67 -15.26 -11.85
N ILE A 34 19.23 -14.35 -10.98
CA ILE A 34 17.90 -13.74 -10.94
C ILE A 34 17.94 -12.28 -11.42
N HIS A 35 19.13 -11.76 -11.75
CA HIS A 35 19.28 -10.45 -12.36
C HIS A 35 18.79 -10.52 -13.81
N ILE A 36 17.65 -9.89 -14.08
CA ILE A 36 17.00 -9.89 -15.40
C ILE A 36 16.89 -8.45 -15.84
N LEU A 37 17.47 -8.11 -17.00
CA LEU A 37 17.53 -6.75 -17.54
C LEU A 37 18.32 -5.77 -16.66
N ASP A 38 19.42 -6.23 -16.05
CA ASP A 38 20.23 -5.46 -15.07
C ASP A 38 19.42 -4.99 -13.84
N ILE A 39 18.28 -5.63 -13.59
CA ILE A 39 17.46 -5.42 -12.39
C ILE A 39 17.58 -6.66 -11.52
N ASP A 40 18.01 -6.45 -10.28
CA ASP A 40 17.94 -7.44 -9.23
C ASP A 40 16.48 -7.61 -8.77
N TRP A 41 15.91 -8.77 -9.06
CA TRP A 41 14.55 -9.13 -8.68
C TRP A 41 14.41 -9.61 -7.25
N LEU A 42 15.52 -9.90 -6.56
CA LEU A 42 15.57 -10.35 -5.18
C LEU A 42 16.04 -9.25 -4.21
N ASP A 43 16.10 -7.99 -4.67
CA ASP A 43 16.44 -6.82 -3.86
C ASP A 43 15.43 -6.58 -2.72
N TRP A 44 15.95 -6.48 -1.49
CA TRP A 44 15.17 -6.19 -0.27
C TRP A 44 14.28 -4.95 -0.37
N ARG A 45 14.67 -3.96 -1.17
CA ARG A 45 13.90 -2.74 -1.43
C ARG A 45 12.59 -3.06 -2.14
N LEU A 46 12.58 -4.01 -3.07
CA LEU A 46 11.37 -4.43 -3.76
C LEU A 46 10.40 -5.18 -2.85
N PHE A 47 10.91 -6.03 -1.95
CA PHE A 47 10.06 -6.84 -1.09
C PHE A 47 9.54 -6.10 0.15
N VAL A 48 10.27 -5.11 0.66
CA VAL A 48 9.90 -4.40 1.89
C VAL A 48 9.44 -2.97 1.61
N VAL A 49 10.23 -2.21 0.86
CA VAL A 49 9.96 -0.79 0.64
C VAL A 49 8.80 -0.59 -0.33
N ALA A 50 8.76 -1.32 -1.44
CA ALA A 50 7.68 -1.18 -2.44
C ALA A 50 6.27 -1.46 -1.88
N PRO A 51 6.00 -2.55 -1.12
CA PRO A 51 4.66 -2.76 -0.55
C PRO A 51 4.33 -1.76 0.55
N LEU A 52 5.31 -1.34 1.36
CA LEU A 52 5.10 -0.29 2.36
C LEU A 52 4.72 1.04 1.69
N TRP A 53 5.43 1.41 0.62
CA TRP A 53 5.14 2.59 -0.18
C TRP A 53 3.74 2.51 -0.81
N LEU A 54 3.38 1.37 -1.41
CA LEU A 54 2.03 1.15 -1.97
C LEU A 54 0.94 1.33 -0.91
N LEU A 55 1.15 0.80 0.30
CA LEU A 55 0.23 0.93 1.41
C LEU A 55 0.04 2.41 1.79
N VAL A 56 1.13 3.17 1.92
CA VAL A 56 1.08 4.61 2.25
C VAL A 56 0.33 5.39 1.17
N ILE A 57 0.59 5.13 -0.11
CA ILE A 57 -0.11 5.78 -1.23
C ILE A 57 -1.61 5.44 -1.21
N LEU A 58 -1.98 4.19 -0.96
CA LEU A 58 -3.38 3.77 -0.84
C LEU A 58 -4.10 4.53 0.29
N ILE A 59 -3.48 4.64 1.46
CA ILE A 59 -4.02 5.42 2.57
C ILE A 59 -4.19 6.89 2.18
N ALA A 60 -3.18 7.48 1.51
CA ALA A 60 -3.24 8.87 1.07
C ALA A 60 -4.40 9.12 0.09
N ILE A 61 -4.62 8.20 -0.87
CA ILE A 61 -5.74 8.28 -1.82
C ILE A 61 -7.08 8.24 -1.08
N ILE A 62 -7.23 7.33 -0.10
CA ILE A 62 -8.44 7.23 0.72
C ILE A 62 -8.67 8.53 1.51
N ALA A 63 -7.60 9.08 2.11
CA ALA A 63 -7.68 10.33 2.86
C ALA A 63 -8.08 11.52 1.98
N ILE A 64 -7.54 11.61 0.77
CA ILE A 64 -7.93 12.62 -0.22
C ILE A 64 -9.41 12.49 -0.56
N TRP A 65 -9.89 11.27 -0.78
CA TRP A 65 -11.30 11.01 -1.10
C TRP A 65 -12.24 11.44 0.03
N ILE A 66 -11.93 11.04 1.26
CA ILE A 66 -12.70 11.43 2.45
C ILE A 66 -12.68 12.95 2.63
N GLY A 67 -11.51 13.58 2.51
CA GLY A 67 -11.37 15.03 2.62
C GLY A 67 -12.18 15.77 1.56
N TYR A 68 -12.18 15.29 0.31
CA TYR A 68 -13.03 15.80 -0.75
C TYR A 68 -14.51 15.67 -0.40
N SER A 69 -14.95 14.48 0.03
CA SER A 69 -16.35 14.27 0.43
C SER A 69 -16.78 15.24 1.53
N MET A 70 -15.98 15.43 2.58
CA MET A 70 -16.30 16.36 3.68
C MET A 70 -16.35 17.83 3.26
N LEU A 71 -15.48 18.27 2.35
CA LEU A 71 -15.50 19.65 1.84
C LEU A 71 -16.71 19.92 0.94
N THR A 72 -17.17 18.89 0.23
CA THR A 72 -18.33 19.01 -0.67
C THR A 72 -19.67 18.69 0.00
N THR A 73 -19.67 18.17 1.23
CA THR A 73 -20.91 18.01 1.98
C THR A 73 -21.39 19.38 2.45
N PRO A 74 -22.61 19.82 2.07
CA PRO A 74 -23.20 21.02 2.65
C PRO A 74 -23.31 20.84 4.16
N ALA A 75 -23.27 21.96 4.89
CA ALA A 75 -23.50 21.92 6.33
C ALA A 75 -24.81 21.18 6.62
N PRO A 76 -24.88 20.33 7.67
CA PRO A 76 -26.14 19.69 8.02
C PRO A 76 -27.16 20.79 8.32
N VAL A 77 -28.22 20.84 7.51
CA VAL A 77 -29.32 21.80 7.68
C VAL A 77 -30.00 21.51 9.03
N PRO A 78 -30.48 22.53 9.77
CA PRO A 78 -31.26 22.33 10.98
C PRO A 78 -32.45 21.41 10.70
N LEU A 79 -32.72 20.47 11.61
CA LEU A 79 -33.75 19.44 11.41
C LEU A 79 -35.14 20.05 11.14
N GLU A 80 -35.46 21.20 11.72
CA GLU A 80 -36.76 21.87 11.55
C GLU A 80 -36.96 22.42 10.11
N GLU A 81 -35.93 23.01 9.50
CA GLU A 81 -36.00 23.48 8.10
C GLU A 81 -36.02 22.30 7.11
N LEU A 82 -35.32 21.22 7.45
CA LEU A 82 -35.26 20.01 6.63
C LEU A 82 -36.56 19.20 6.68
N GLU A 83 -37.25 19.17 7.83
CA GLU A 83 -38.60 18.58 7.97
C GLU A 83 -39.66 19.40 7.20
N GLU A 84 -39.56 20.73 7.20
CA GLU A 84 -40.46 21.60 6.44
C GLU A 84 -40.25 21.49 4.91
N GLU A 85 -39.01 21.40 4.43
CA GLU A 85 -38.73 21.17 2.99
C GLU A 85 -39.17 19.78 2.52
N LEU A 86 -38.94 18.73 3.31
CA LEU A 86 -39.36 17.35 2.96
C LEU A 86 -40.90 17.22 2.90
N ALA A 87 -41.61 17.86 3.84
CA ALA A 87 -43.07 17.87 3.88
C ALA A 87 -43.67 18.65 2.69
N ALA A 88 -42.97 19.66 2.17
CA ALA A 88 -43.39 20.41 0.98
C ALA A 88 -43.07 19.72 -0.35
N GLU A 89 -42.06 18.82 -0.40
CA GLU A 89 -41.79 17.98 -1.57
C GLU A 89 -42.73 16.75 -1.67
N GLU A 90 -43.33 16.31 -0.56
CA GLU A 90 -44.26 15.18 -0.50
C GLU A 90 -45.74 15.54 -0.81
N GLU A 91 -46.07 16.84 -0.98
CA GLU A 91 -47.42 17.36 -1.32
C GLU A 91 -47.56 17.75 -2.80
#